data_AF-R9QKS8-F1
#
_entry.id   AF-R9QKS8-F1
#
_cell.length_a   1.000
_cell.length_b   1.000
_cell.length_c   1.000
_cell.angle_alpha   90.00
_cell.angle_beta   90.00
_cell.angle_gamma   90.00
#
_symmetry.space_group_name_H-M   'P 1'
#
loop_
_entity.id
_entity.type
_entity.pdbx_description
1 polymer ?
#
loop_
_entity_poly.entity_id
_entity_poly.type
_entity_poly.pdbx_seq_one_letter_code
_entity_poly.pdbx_strand_id
1 'polypeptide(L)'
;GWYDADLSDKGKTEALSAGKAIKQAGLKFDIAHTSLLTRAQETLKSILKESGQENIPVQKTWRLNERHYGGLTGMNKAETAAKYGEEQVQIWRRSFDVPPPPMESDHKYYETIVKDPRYANGPKPEEFPKFESLKLTIERTLPYWNDT
;
A
#
# COMPACT_ATOMS: atom_id res chain seq x y z
N GLY A 1 -4.46 -1.02 3.64
CA GLY A 1 -5.14 -0.09 2.70
C GLY A 1 -4.42 1.23 2.66
N TRP A 2 -5.08 2.31 2.22
CA TRP A 2 -4.46 3.63 2.07
C TRP A 2 -4.27 4.41 3.37
N TYR A 3 -4.85 3.95 4.48
CA TYR A 3 -4.46 4.43 5.80
C TYR A 3 -2.96 4.21 6.03
N ASP A 4 -2.27 5.26 6.48
CA ASP A 4 -0.83 5.24 6.65
C ASP A 4 -0.40 4.70 8.01
N ALA A 5 -0.62 3.40 8.21
CA ALA A 5 -0.10 2.71 9.37
C ALA A 5 1.42 2.56 9.31
N ASP A 6 2.06 2.68 10.48
CA ASP A 6 3.47 2.39 10.70
C ASP A 6 3.78 0.88 10.70
N LEU A 7 5.06 0.54 10.60
CA LEU A 7 5.54 -0.82 10.85
C LEU A 7 5.40 -1.19 12.34
N SER A 8 4.94 -2.40 12.60
CA SER A 8 5.09 -3.03 13.91
C SER A 8 6.56 -3.36 14.18
N ASP A 9 6.91 -3.67 15.43
CA ASP A 9 8.28 -4.08 15.76
C ASP A 9 8.68 -5.38 15.07
N LYS A 10 7.72 -6.28 14.85
CA LYS A 10 7.91 -7.46 14.00
C LYS A 10 8.23 -7.06 12.56
N GLY A 11 7.47 -6.12 11.98
CA GLY A 11 7.72 -5.64 10.61
C GLY A 11 9.08 -4.96 10.45
N LYS A 12 9.54 -4.19 11.44
CA LYS A 12 10.91 -3.63 11.47
C LYS A 12 11.96 -4.74 11.46
N THR A 13 11.76 -5.79 12.25
CA THR A 13 12.67 -6.95 12.31
C THR A 13 12.71 -7.73 10.99
N GLU A 14 11.56 -7.89 10.33
CA GLU A 14 11.46 -8.52 9.01
C GLU A 14 12.21 -7.71 7.95
N ALA A 15 12.08 -6.37 7.95
CA ALA A 15 12.80 -5.50 7.02
C ALA A 15 14.33 -5.57 7.18
N LEU A 16 14.82 -5.60 8.43
CA LEU A 16 16.25 -5.80 8.71
C LEU A 16 16.73 -7.17 8.22
N SER A 17 15.92 -8.22 8.43
CA SER A 17 16.25 -9.57 7.98
C SER A 17 16.33 -9.68 6.46
N ALA A 18 15.43 -9.00 5.74
CA ALA A 18 15.47 -8.92 4.28
C ALA A 18 16.75 -8.21 3.77
N GLY A 19 17.14 -7.10 4.40
CA GLY A 19 18.38 -6.40 4.05
C GLY A 19 19.63 -7.26 4.27
N LYS A 20 19.69 -8.04 5.36
CA LYS A 20 20.77 -9.01 5.62
C LYS A 20 20.83 -10.09 4.54
N ALA A 21 19.67 -10.64 4.16
CA ALA A 21 19.59 -11.66 3.12
C ALA A 21 20.08 -11.14 1.77
N ILE A 22 19.68 -9.92 1.37
CA ILE A 22 20.16 -9.24 0.16
C ILE A 22 21.68 -9.07 0.19
N LYS A 23 22.24 -8.62 1.31
CA LYS A 23 23.68 -8.49 1.49
C LYS A 23 24.42 -9.81 1.37
N GLN A 24 23.93 -10.86 2.03
CA GLN A 24 24.52 -12.19 2.02
C GLN A 24 24.48 -12.83 0.63
N ALA A 25 23.41 -12.59 -0.13
CA ALA A 25 23.29 -13.05 -1.51
C ALA A 25 24.12 -12.24 -2.51
N GLY A 26 24.76 -11.13 -2.08
CA GLY A 26 25.54 -10.26 -2.95
C GLY A 26 24.70 -9.49 -3.98
N LEU A 27 23.39 -9.34 -3.74
CA LEU A 27 22.48 -8.66 -4.67
C LEU A 27 22.74 -7.15 -4.67
N LYS A 28 22.83 -6.58 -5.86
CA LYS A 28 23.02 -5.14 -6.09
C LYS A 28 21.87 -4.58 -6.93
N PHE A 29 21.47 -3.35 -6.61
CA PHE A 29 20.40 -2.64 -7.28
C PHE A 29 20.88 -1.27 -7.75
N ASP A 30 20.36 -0.81 -8.88
CA ASP A 30 20.69 0.50 -9.45
C ASP A 30 19.63 1.56 -9.14
N ILE A 31 18.40 1.13 -8.84
CA ILE A 31 17.25 1.97 -8.52
C ILE A 31 16.29 1.21 -7.61
N ALA A 32 15.58 1.94 -6.75
CA ALA A 32 14.49 1.39 -5.95
C ALA A 32 13.19 2.15 -6.15
N HIS A 33 12.07 1.43 -6.01
CA HIS A 33 10.72 1.97 -6.17
C HIS A 33 9.91 1.64 -4.93
N THR A 34 9.08 2.57 -4.46
CA THR A 34 8.21 2.35 -3.31
C THR A 34 6.90 3.14 -3.42
N SER A 35 5.94 2.77 -2.59
CA SER A 35 4.67 3.47 -2.46
C SER A 35 4.81 4.81 -1.72
N LEU A 36 3.74 5.59 -1.64
CA LEU A 36 3.71 6.79 -0.77
C LEU A 36 3.43 6.46 0.71
N LEU A 37 3.25 5.19 1.06
CA LEU A 37 2.94 4.76 2.43
C LEU A 37 4.22 4.57 3.25
N THR A 38 4.22 5.11 4.46
CA THR A 38 5.40 5.18 5.35
C THR A 38 5.96 3.81 5.63
N ARG A 39 5.12 2.81 5.91
CA ARG A 39 5.56 1.42 6.12
C ARG A 39 6.37 0.83 4.97
N ALA A 40 6.04 1.13 3.72
CA ALA A 40 6.80 0.64 2.56
C ALA A 40 8.12 1.40 2.41
N GLN A 41 8.11 2.71 2.69
CA GLN A 41 9.32 3.54 2.65
C GLN A 41 10.31 3.15 3.75
N GLU A 42 9.84 2.92 4.98
CA GLU A 42 10.70 2.49 6.10
C GLU A 42 11.23 1.06 5.91
N THR A 43 10.44 0.18 5.28
CA THR A 43 10.92 -1.15 4.87
C THR A 43 12.06 -1.03 3.87
N LEU A 44 11.86 -0.26 2.79
CA LEU A 44 12.89 -0.05 1.76
C LEU A 44 14.15 0.58 2.37
N LYS A 45 14.00 1.64 3.18
CA LYS A 45 15.11 2.31 3.86
C LYS A 45 15.92 1.35 4.72
N SER A 46 15.25 0.48 5.49
CA SER A 46 15.91 -0.53 6.32
C SER A 46 16.69 -1.53 5.47
N ILE A 47 16.11 -1.97 4.34
CA ILE A 47 16.75 -2.89 3.40
C ILE A 47 17.99 -2.26 2.76
N LEU A 48 17.89 -1.02 2.27
CA LEU A 48 19.01 -0.32 1.64
C LEU A 48 20.14 -0.06 2.62
N LYS A 49 19.81 0.36 3.85
CA LYS A 49 20.79 0.55 4.93
C LYS A 49 21.55 -0.74 5.24
N GLU A 50 20.81 -1.81 5.52
CA GLU A 50 21.41 -3.08 5.92
C GLU A 50 22.21 -3.74 4.78
N SER A 51 21.77 -3.56 3.53
CA SER A 51 22.50 -4.05 2.35
C SER A 51 23.64 -3.14 1.86
N GLY A 52 23.80 -1.96 2.47
CA GLY A 52 24.85 -0.98 2.12
C GLY A 52 24.61 -0.28 0.78
N GLN A 53 23.36 0.02 0.45
CA GLN A 53 22.91 0.55 -0.85
C GLN A 53 22.07 1.83 -0.70
N GLU A 54 22.30 2.63 0.35
CA GLU A 54 21.51 3.86 0.63
C GLU A 54 21.65 4.95 -0.43
N ASN A 55 22.67 4.87 -1.29
CA ASN A 55 23.01 5.91 -2.27
C ASN A 55 22.28 5.75 -3.62
N ILE A 56 21.47 4.71 -3.81
CA ILE A 56 20.75 4.49 -5.07
C ILE A 56 19.52 5.42 -5.15
N PRO A 57 19.13 5.87 -6.36
CA PRO A 57 17.90 6.64 -6.53
C PRO A 57 16.66 5.88 -6.04
N VAL A 58 15.75 6.59 -5.36
CA VAL A 58 14.48 6.05 -4.88
C VAL A 58 13.32 6.82 -5.52
N GLN A 59 12.50 6.12 -6.30
CA GLN A 59 11.26 6.64 -6.87
C GLN A 59 10.06 6.29 -5.99
N LYS A 60 9.17 7.26 -5.77
CA LYS A 60 7.97 7.08 -4.94
C LYS A 60 6.73 7.38 -5.78
N THR A 61 5.71 6.53 -5.70
CA THR A 61 4.45 6.75 -6.43
C THR A 61 3.25 6.18 -5.69
N TRP A 62 2.10 6.85 -5.80
CA TRP A 62 0.83 6.34 -5.27
C TRP A 62 0.38 5.09 -6.06
N ARG A 63 0.84 4.91 -7.29
CA ARG A 63 0.54 3.75 -8.14
C ARG A 63 1.07 2.43 -7.55
N LEU A 64 2.00 2.49 -6.61
CA LEU A 64 2.49 1.35 -5.82
C LEU A 64 1.83 1.22 -4.45
N ASN A 65 0.85 2.07 -4.10
CA ASN A 65 0.11 1.94 -2.86
C ASN A 65 -0.62 0.59 -2.81
N GLU A 66 -0.84 0.11 -1.60
CA GLU A 66 -1.75 -1.00 -1.30
C GLU A 66 -3.16 -0.76 -1.88
N ARG A 67 -3.95 -1.81 -2.07
CA ARG A 67 -5.38 -1.74 -2.41
C ARG A 67 -6.14 -0.78 -1.49
N HIS A 68 -6.95 0.12 -2.06
CA HIS A 68 -7.87 0.96 -1.28
C HIS A 68 -9.07 0.11 -0.81
N TYR A 69 -9.10 -0.24 0.47
CA TYR A 69 -10.17 -1.07 1.05
C TYR A 69 -11.50 -0.33 1.25
N GLY A 70 -11.58 0.94 0.85
CA GLY A 70 -12.79 1.74 0.90
C GLY A 70 -13.36 1.82 2.30
N GLY A 71 -14.68 1.64 2.42
CA GLY A 71 -15.41 1.67 3.69
C GLY A 71 -15.06 0.54 4.66
N LEU A 72 -14.21 -0.42 4.27
CA LEU A 72 -13.69 -1.46 5.17
C LEU A 72 -12.40 -1.04 5.88
N THR A 73 -11.87 0.15 5.57
CA THR A 73 -10.58 0.60 6.09
C THR A 73 -10.61 0.74 7.62
N GLY A 74 -9.80 -0.08 8.29
CA GLY A 74 -9.69 -0.11 9.75
C GLY A 74 -10.76 -0.92 10.47
N MET A 75 -11.51 -1.74 9.74
CA MET A 75 -12.30 -2.82 10.32
C MET A 75 -11.45 -4.10 10.38
N ASN A 76 -11.57 -4.85 11.47
CA ASN A 76 -11.03 -6.19 11.54
C ASN A 76 -12.00 -7.20 10.89
N LYS A 77 -11.57 -8.46 10.74
CA LYS A 77 -12.37 -9.50 10.08
C LYS A 77 -13.72 -9.74 10.77
N ALA A 78 -13.74 -9.77 12.09
CA ALA A 78 -14.96 -10.05 12.86
C ALA A 78 -15.97 -8.90 12.75
N GLU A 79 -15.50 -7.66 12.85
CA GLU A 79 -16.33 -6.45 12.65
C GLU A 79 -16.90 -6.41 11.23
N THR A 80 -16.08 -6.75 10.23
CA THR A 80 -16.50 -6.75 8.83
C THR A 80 -17.56 -7.82 8.58
N ALA A 81 -17.36 -9.03 9.12
CA ALA A 81 -18.31 -10.13 9.02
C ALA A 81 -19.63 -9.83 9.74
N ALA A 82 -19.57 -9.22 10.92
CA ALA A 82 -20.76 -8.81 11.68
C ALA A 82 -21.58 -7.75 10.93
N LYS A 83 -20.93 -6.83 10.22
CA LYS A 83 -21.60 -5.74 9.48
C LYS A 83 -22.13 -6.16 8.11
N TYR A 84 -21.39 -6.99 7.38
CA TYR A 84 -21.68 -7.27 5.96
C TYR A 84 -21.97 -8.75 5.66
N GLY A 85 -21.86 -9.63 6.65
CA GLY A 85 -22.01 -11.08 6.48
C GLY A 85 -20.73 -11.78 6.02
N GLU A 86 -20.54 -13.03 6.45
CA GLU A 86 -19.33 -13.80 6.13
C GLU A 86 -19.19 -14.09 4.63
N GLU A 87 -20.28 -14.39 3.94
CA GLU A 87 -20.28 -14.69 2.50
C GLU A 87 -19.75 -13.50 1.69
N GLN A 88 -20.22 -12.29 2.00
CA GLN A 88 -19.77 -11.06 1.35
C GLN A 88 -18.29 -10.78 1.63
N VAL A 89 -17.83 -11.00 2.86
CA VAL A 89 -16.41 -10.88 3.21
C VAL A 89 -15.56 -11.89 2.45
N GLN A 90 -16.05 -13.11 2.25
CA GLN A 90 -15.35 -14.09 1.42
C GLN A 90 -15.27 -13.65 -0.04
N ILE A 91 -16.35 -13.09 -0.60
CA ILE A 91 -16.35 -12.55 -1.97
C ILE A 91 -15.28 -11.47 -2.10
N TRP A 92 -15.25 -10.45 -1.24
CA TRP A 92 -14.24 -9.38 -1.33
C TRP A 92 -12.80 -9.85 -1.19
N ARG A 93 -12.58 -10.96 -0.45
CA ARG A 93 -11.26 -11.55 -0.25
C ARG A 93 -10.80 -12.45 -1.40
N ARG A 94 -11.73 -13.12 -2.07
CA ARG A 94 -11.42 -14.13 -3.10
C ARG A 94 -11.63 -13.61 -4.51
N SER A 95 -12.50 -12.62 -4.69
CA SER A 95 -12.77 -12.04 -6.00
C SER A 95 -11.63 -11.15 -6.45
N PHE A 96 -11.30 -11.30 -7.73
CA PHE A 96 -10.33 -10.47 -8.44
C PHE A 96 -10.89 -9.07 -8.75
N ASP A 97 -12.16 -8.99 -9.14
CA ASP A 97 -12.78 -7.81 -9.75
C ASP A 97 -13.87 -7.15 -8.92
N VAL A 98 -14.39 -7.80 -7.88
CA VAL A 98 -15.41 -7.24 -6.99
C VAL A 98 -14.78 -6.29 -5.95
N PRO A 99 -15.07 -4.99 -6.00
CA PRO A 99 -14.53 -4.04 -5.04
C PRO A 99 -15.27 -4.10 -3.68
N PRO A 100 -14.64 -3.62 -2.59
CA PRO A 100 -15.33 -3.35 -1.35
C PRO A 100 -16.26 -2.13 -1.49
N PRO A 101 -17.11 -1.84 -0.49
CA PRO A 101 -17.91 -0.62 -0.49
C PRO A 101 -17.02 0.64 -0.55
N PRO A 102 -17.46 1.72 -1.21
CA PRO A 102 -16.75 2.99 -1.20
C PRO A 102 -16.50 3.53 0.21
N MET A 103 -15.42 4.29 0.37
CA MET A 103 -15.26 5.16 1.52
C MET A 103 -16.08 6.43 1.32
N GLU A 104 -17.12 6.58 2.13
CA GLU A 104 -17.97 7.77 2.17
C GLU A 104 -17.34 8.89 2.99
N SER A 105 -17.82 10.13 2.79
CA SER A 105 -17.26 11.33 3.42
C SER A 105 -17.39 11.38 4.95
N ASP A 106 -18.31 10.60 5.51
CA ASP A 106 -18.52 10.46 6.96
C ASP A 106 -17.62 9.37 7.60
N HIS A 107 -16.85 8.64 6.80
CA HIS A 107 -15.96 7.59 7.30
C HIS A 107 -14.82 8.19 8.13
N LYS A 108 -14.51 7.58 9.28
CA LYS A 108 -13.51 8.08 10.27
C LYS A 108 -12.12 8.40 9.70
N TYR A 109 -11.73 7.78 8.58
CA TYR A 109 -10.44 8.00 7.91
C TYR A 109 -10.53 8.78 6.60
N TYR A 110 -11.72 9.21 6.18
CA TYR A 110 -11.92 9.89 4.89
C TYR A 110 -11.02 11.11 4.77
N GLU A 111 -11.18 12.04 5.71
CA GLU A 111 -10.42 13.30 5.76
C GLU A 111 -8.90 13.06 5.87
N THR A 112 -8.49 12.11 6.71
CA THR A 112 -7.07 11.77 6.89
C THR A 112 -6.43 11.23 5.61
N ILE A 113 -7.17 10.52 4.77
CA ILE A 113 -6.64 9.95 3.53
C ILE A 113 -6.72 10.98 2.39
N VAL A 114 -7.88 11.61 2.20
CA VAL A 114 -8.15 12.50 1.06
C VAL A 114 -7.38 13.81 1.16
N LYS A 115 -7.18 14.34 2.38
CA LYS A 115 -6.42 15.58 2.61
C LYS A 115 -4.95 15.35 2.97
N ASP A 116 -4.45 14.11 2.85
CA ASP A 116 -3.06 13.83 3.19
C ASP A 116 -2.12 14.57 2.20
N PRO A 117 -1.19 15.41 2.69
CA PRO A 117 -0.30 16.19 1.84
C PRO A 117 0.60 15.34 0.95
N ARG A 118 0.79 14.04 1.24
CA ARG A 118 1.56 13.14 0.37
C ARG A 118 0.97 13.02 -1.03
N TYR A 119 -0.34 13.25 -1.18
CA TYR A 119 -1.05 13.15 -2.47
C TYR A 119 -1.11 14.49 -3.22
N ALA A 120 -0.38 15.52 -2.77
CA ALA A 120 -0.37 16.84 -3.42
C ALA A 120 0.07 16.80 -4.90
N ASN A 121 0.91 15.82 -5.27
CA ASN A 121 1.38 15.62 -6.65
C ASN A 121 0.62 14.50 -7.38
N GLY A 122 -0.51 14.07 -6.86
CA GLY A 122 -1.35 13.03 -7.43
C GLY A 122 -1.72 11.92 -6.44
N PRO A 123 -2.78 11.14 -6.72
CA PRO A 123 -3.55 11.13 -7.96
C PRO A 123 -4.38 12.40 -8.20
N LYS A 124 -4.77 12.64 -9.46
CA LYS A 124 -5.78 13.68 -9.77
C LYS A 124 -7.09 13.35 -9.05
N PRO A 125 -7.96 14.33 -8.77
CA PRO A 125 -9.23 14.07 -8.10
C PRO A 125 -10.06 12.95 -8.73
N GLU A 126 -10.03 12.79 -10.05
CA GLU A 126 -10.76 11.76 -10.80
C GLU A 126 -10.10 10.38 -10.70
N GLU A 127 -8.79 10.33 -10.44
CA GLU A 127 -8.01 9.11 -10.27
C GLU A 127 -7.92 8.68 -8.80
N PHE A 128 -8.37 9.51 -7.84
CA PHE A 128 -8.29 9.23 -6.42
C PHE A 128 -9.31 8.14 -6.04
N PRO A 129 -8.87 6.91 -5.72
CA PRO A 129 -9.79 5.80 -5.53
C PRO A 129 -10.54 5.92 -4.20
N LYS A 130 -11.86 5.74 -4.24
CA LYS A 130 -12.68 5.56 -3.03
C LYS A 130 -12.69 4.10 -2.56
N PHE A 131 -12.36 3.17 -3.44
CA PHE A 131 -12.29 1.73 -3.24
C PHE A 131 -11.53 1.12 -4.43
N GLU A 132 -11.01 -0.09 -4.23
CA GLU A 132 -10.38 -0.85 -5.32
C GLU A 132 -10.72 -2.33 -5.18
N SER A 133 -10.95 -3.02 -6.30
CA SER A 133 -10.74 -4.46 -6.41
C SER A 133 -9.26 -4.74 -6.71
N LEU A 134 -8.84 -6.01 -6.70
CA LEU A 134 -7.47 -6.34 -7.12
C LEU A 134 -7.23 -5.93 -8.58
N LYS A 135 -8.24 -6.11 -9.44
CA LYS A 135 -8.24 -5.63 -10.83
C LYS A 135 -7.95 -4.13 -10.93
N LEU A 136 -8.68 -3.29 -10.18
CA LEU A 136 -8.51 -1.84 -10.19
C LEU A 136 -7.11 -1.41 -9.69
N THR A 137 -6.60 -2.07 -8.64
CA THR A 137 -5.23 -1.84 -8.17
C THR A 137 -4.22 -2.15 -9.27
N ILE A 138 -4.37 -3.27 -9.98
CA ILE A 138 -3.49 -3.64 -11.10
C ILE A 138 -3.59 -2.61 -12.25
N GLU A 139 -4.80 -2.19 -12.62
CA GLU A 139 -5.03 -1.22 -13.69
C GLU A 139 -4.32 0.11 -13.45
N ARG A 140 -4.22 0.58 -12.19
CA ARG A 140 -3.43 1.79 -11.88
C ARG A 140 -1.94 1.53 -11.70
N THR A 141 -1.52 0.31 -11.35
CA THR A 141 -0.11 -0.05 -11.14
C THR A 141 0.60 -0.35 -12.46
N LEU A 142 -0.07 -1.01 -13.42
CA LEU A 142 0.54 -1.40 -14.69
C LEU A 142 1.09 -0.23 -15.52
N PRO A 143 0.42 0.93 -15.65
CA PRO A 143 1.01 2.09 -16.32
C PRO A 143 2.35 2.49 -15.72
N TYR A 144 2.46 2.49 -14.38
CA TYR A 144 3.74 2.77 -13.73
C TYR A 144 4.81 1.75 -14.07
N TRP A 145 4.46 0.46 -14.06
CA TRP A 145 5.39 -0.62 -14.41
C TRP A 145 5.87 -0.55 -15.87
N ASN A 146 4.97 -0.20 -16.81
CA ASN A 146 5.30 -0.17 -18.22
C ASN A 146 6.06 1.09 -18.65
N ASP A 147 5.83 2.22 -17.97
CA ASP A 147 6.37 3.53 -18.36
C ASP A 147 7.65 3.93 -17.58
N THR A 148 8.15 3.05 -16.71
CA THR A 148 9.37 3.26 -15.89
C THR A 148 10.46 2.27 -16.29
#